data_AF-A0A2V6RA99-F1
#
_entry.id   AF-A0A2V6RA99-F1
#
_cell.length_a   1.000
_cell.length_b   1.000
_cell.length_c   1.000
_cell.angle_alpha   90.00
_cell.angle_beta   90.00
_cell.angle_gamma   90.00
#
_symmetry.space_group_name_H-M   'P 1'
#
loop_
_entity.id
_entity.type
_entity.pdbx_description
1 polymer ?
#
loop_
_entity_poly.entity_id
_entity_poly.type
_entity_poly.pdbx_seq_one_letter_code
_entity_poly.pdbx_strand_id
1 'polypeptide(L)'
;MRLRRPYIAVQVPAVSFVDEGVETVLDVLREKAHVNTVWLNTYTWDYGTGGRQLAGHPFPDHGPQEPDQLHGGAVFDYDPKYFRHTALNQFRSPDYQGRNLLQEVLPKAKDRDMDVVAWDFFFPDRDVPRKLKNMDRVVEIDVHGQRTWAPCNNNEDYRQHMFGRVQVYLRQYPDVAGIAWGQERMGPLMNMIGGTWGQPFISCFCPHCQKKARDRDLSVERARRGYLDLEKLLGAARRDERPADGYFVSFWRLLSKYPEILGWEKLWTDSYHEIRAEVYRRSKSIAPEKPLGFHILHNATLSPLYRAEEDYAETATYADFVKPAVYHIVGGGRMALFLERLSTTIFHDARPDDVLPFYYKIMNYEEAPHAELPTAGLSADYVARETKRVIADVNGAIAVYPGIDVGVPAGAGERQITPDDVRDAVKAAFEAGAPGVVLSRKYSEMKLASLAGAGQGVREAGVL
;
A
#
# COMPACT_ATOMS: atom_id res chain seq x y z
N MET A 1 -4.13 18.01 17.41
CA MET A 1 -4.64 16.96 16.50
C MET A 1 -5.42 15.93 17.30
N ARG A 2 -6.62 15.55 16.86
CA ARG A 2 -7.51 14.67 17.63
C ARG A 2 -7.61 13.31 16.92
N LEU A 3 -6.77 12.36 17.33
CA LEU A 3 -6.89 10.95 16.97
C LEU A 3 -7.60 10.22 18.12
N ARG A 4 -8.53 9.32 17.80
CA ARG A 4 -9.20 8.48 18.80
C ARG A 4 -8.19 7.60 19.54
N ARG A 5 -8.50 7.25 20.80
CA ARG A 5 -7.72 6.34 21.64
C ARG A 5 -8.69 5.44 22.42
N PRO A 6 -8.67 4.11 22.21
CA PRO A 6 -7.91 3.42 21.17
C PRO A 6 -8.40 3.84 19.76
N TYR A 7 -7.51 3.80 18.77
CA TYR A 7 -7.89 4.00 17.38
C TYR A 7 -8.21 2.64 16.74
N ILE A 8 -9.50 2.33 16.54
CA ILE A 8 -9.93 1.04 15.99
C ILE A 8 -10.60 1.33 14.65
N ALA A 9 -9.84 1.13 13.59
CA ALA A 9 -10.24 1.50 12.24
C ALA A 9 -10.43 0.29 11.33
N VAL A 10 -11.19 0.48 10.26
CA VAL A 10 -11.42 -0.55 9.22
C VAL A 10 -11.50 0.10 7.84
N GLN A 11 -10.90 -0.55 6.86
CA GLN A 11 -10.99 -0.14 5.45
C GLN A 11 -12.31 -0.65 4.84
N VAL A 12 -13.11 0.25 4.27
CA VAL A 12 -14.44 -0.09 3.74
C VAL A 12 -14.55 0.42 2.30
N PRO A 13 -14.81 -0.46 1.31
CA PRO A 13 -15.03 -0.05 -0.06
C PRO A 13 -16.44 0.53 -0.21
N ALA A 14 -16.61 1.44 -1.16
CA ALA A 14 -17.91 2.05 -1.45
C ALA A 14 -19.03 1.04 -1.70
N VAL A 15 -18.71 -0.08 -2.38
CA VAL A 15 -19.68 -1.12 -2.73
C VAL A 15 -20.40 -1.70 -1.51
N SER A 16 -19.73 -1.82 -0.36
CA SER A 16 -20.34 -2.37 0.85
C SER A 16 -21.50 -1.49 1.34
N PHE A 17 -21.34 -0.18 1.29
CA PHE A 17 -22.41 0.76 1.63
C PHE A 17 -23.54 0.78 0.60
N VAL A 18 -23.21 0.49 -0.66
CA VAL A 18 -24.19 0.41 -1.75
C VAL A 18 -25.04 -0.85 -1.63
N ASP A 19 -24.40 -1.99 -1.38
CA ASP A 19 -25.02 -3.30 -1.36
C ASP A 19 -25.78 -3.59 -0.06
N GLU A 20 -25.23 -3.20 1.09
CA GLU A 20 -25.74 -3.63 2.41
C GLU A 20 -26.44 -2.49 3.18
N GLY A 21 -26.26 -1.25 2.70
CA GLY A 21 -26.78 -0.04 3.33
C GLY A 21 -25.83 0.54 4.38
N VAL A 22 -25.77 1.87 4.43
CA VAL A 22 -24.82 2.61 5.30
C VAL A 22 -24.97 2.26 6.78
N GLU A 23 -26.21 2.22 7.27
CA GLU A 23 -26.48 1.98 8.70
C GLU A 23 -26.08 0.57 9.12
N THR A 24 -26.50 -0.43 8.35
CA THR A 24 -26.16 -1.84 8.55
C THR A 24 -24.64 -2.04 8.67
N VAL A 25 -23.87 -1.52 7.71
CA VAL A 25 -22.41 -1.68 7.70
C VAL A 25 -21.80 -1.02 8.95
N LEU A 26 -22.19 0.21 9.27
CA LEU A 26 -21.65 0.92 10.44
C LEU A 26 -22.00 0.22 11.77
N ASP A 27 -23.24 -0.26 11.91
CA ASP A 27 -23.68 -0.99 13.11
C ASP A 27 -22.91 -2.31 13.27
N VAL A 28 -22.74 -3.08 12.19
CA VAL A 28 -21.94 -4.32 12.20
C VAL A 28 -20.50 -4.06 12.63
N LEU A 29 -19.85 -3.04 12.06
CA LEU A 29 -18.47 -2.69 12.38
C LEU A 29 -18.30 -2.31 13.85
N ARG A 30 -19.23 -1.51 14.38
CA ARG A 30 -19.25 -1.11 15.80
C ARG A 30 -19.49 -2.31 16.71
N GLU A 31 -20.51 -3.12 16.43
CA GLU A 31 -20.94 -4.22 17.31
C GLU A 31 -19.97 -5.40 17.32
N LYS A 32 -19.40 -5.76 16.17
CA LYS A 32 -18.51 -6.92 16.05
C LYS A 32 -17.08 -6.61 16.49
N ALA A 33 -16.57 -5.44 16.11
CA ALA A 33 -15.15 -5.14 16.20
C ALA A 33 -14.81 -3.87 17.02
N HIS A 34 -15.81 -3.19 17.60
CA HIS A 34 -15.64 -1.91 18.30
C HIS A 34 -15.00 -0.83 17.42
N VAL A 35 -15.24 -0.90 16.11
CA VAL A 35 -14.73 0.09 15.17
C VAL A 35 -15.29 1.47 15.54
N ASN A 36 -14.39 2.44 15.66
CA ASN A 36 -14.72 3.84 15.90
C ASN A 36 -14.28 4.75 14.75
N THR A 37 -13.57 4.22 13.75
CA THR A 37 -13.12 4.99 12.58
C THR A 37 -13.26 4.18 11.29
N VAL A 38 -13.94 4.73 10.28
CA VAL A 38 -14.08 4.12 8.96
C VAL A 38 -13.11 4.77 7.99
N TRP A 39 -12.26 3.99 7.36
CA TRP A 39 -11.47 4.38 6.20
C TRP A 39 -12.30 4.10 4.95
N LEU A 40 -13.16 5.04 4.59
CA LEU A 40 -14.01 4.93 3.40
C LEU A 40 -13.12 5.08 2.16
N ASN A 41 -13.07 4.06 1.32
CA ASN A 41 -12.38 4.19 0.04
C ASN A 41 -13.09 5.21 -0.84
N THR A 42 -12.49 6.39 -0.98
CA THR A 42 -13.05 7.50 -1.74
C THR A 42 -12.57 7.52 -3.19
N TYR A 43 -11.41 6.94 -3.47
CA TYR A 43 -10.76 6.93 -4.78
C TYR A 43 -9.91 5.66 -4.93
N THR A 44 -10.22 4.84 -5.93
CA THR A 44 -9.45 3.63 -6.28
C THR A 44 -9.79 3.16 -7.69
N TRP A 45 -8.91 2.39 -8.32
CA TRP A 45 -9.15 1.76 -9.63
C TRP A 45 -9.00 0.26 -9.63
N ASP A 46 -8.67 -0.32 -8.47
CA ASP A 46 -8.33 -1.72 -8.33
C ASP A 46 -9.22 -2.41 -7.29
N TYR A 47 -9.37 -3.72 -7.47
CA TYR A 47 -10.09 -4.58 -6.54
C TYR A 47 -9.37 -4.76 -5.20
N GLY A 48 -8.15 -4.27 -5.06
CA GLY A 48 -7.43 -4.40 -3.81
C GLY A 48 -8.01 -3.56 -2.68
N THR A 49 -8.68 -2.47 -3.02
CA THR A 49 -9.33 -1.61 -2.03
C THR A 49 -10.76 -1.21 -2.41
N GLY A 50 -11.18 -1.41 -3.67
CA GLY A 50 -12.55 -1.23 -4.14
C GLY A 50 -13.23 -2.55 -4.51
N GLY A 51 -14.50 -2.49 -4.93
CA GLY A 51 -15.26 -3.65 -5.42
C GLY A 51 -15.54 -4.77 -4.41
N ARG A 52 -16.27 -5.80 -4.84
CA ARG A 52 -16.60 -6.98 -4.05
C ARG A 52 -15.40 -7.94 -3.96
N GLN A 53 -15.61 -9.15 -3.45
CA GLN A 53 -14.57 -10.18 -3.40
C GLN A 53 -14.01 -10.49 -4.80
N LEU A 54 -12.72 -10.82 -4.86
CA LEU A 54 -12.05 -11.23 -6.09
C LEU A 54 -12.66 -12.51 -6.68
N ALA A 55 -12.85 -12.52 -8.00
CA ALA A 55 -13.31 -13.72 -8.70
C ALA A 55 -12.38 -14.92 -8.42
N GLY A 56 -12.97 -16.07 -8.10
CA GLY A 56 -12.23 -17.29 -7.74
C GLY A 56 -11.90 -17.42 -6.25
N HIS A 57 -12.14 -16.38 -5.43
CA HIS A 57 -12.01 -16.46 -3.98
C HIS A 57 -13.40 -16.60 -3.31
N PRO A 58 -13.49 -17.25 -2.14
CA PRO A 58 -14.74 -17.35 -1.39
C PRO A 58 -15.24 -15.97 -0.96
N PHE A 59 -16.53 -15.71 -1.21
CA PHE A 59 -17.22 -14.52 -0.71
C PHE A 59 -17.30 -14.54 0.83
N PRO A 60 -17.36 -13.37 1.48
CA PRO A 60 -17.68 -13.28 2.90
C PRO A 60 -19.13 -13.74 3.17
N ASP A 61 -19.46 -13.96 4.43
CA ASP A 61 -20.77 -14.41 4.91
C ASP A 61 -21.83 -13.29 4.97
N HIS A 62 -21.61 -12.19 4.26
CA HIS A 62 -22.50 -11.04 4.12
C HIS A 62 -22.33 -10.39 2.74
N GLY A 63 -23.21 -9.43 2.43
CA GLY A 63 -23.26 -8.82 1.11
C GLY A 63 -23.60 -9.80 -0.04
N PRO A 64 -23.70 -9.28 -1.27
CA PRO A 64 -23.99 -10.10 -2.45
C PRO A 64 -22.93 -11.17 -2.72
N GLN A 65 -23.40 -12.38 -3.03
CA GLN A 65 -22.58 -13.57 -3.27
C GLN A 65 -22.24 -13.75 -4.75
N GLU A 66 -21.93 -12.65 -5.43
CA GLU A 66 -21.62 -12.61 -6.86
C GLU A 66 -20.58 -11.52 -7.18
N PRO A 67 -19.69 -11.75 -8.17
CA PRO A 67 -18.70 -10.75 -8.56
C PRO A 67 -19.35 -9.48 -9.09
N ASP A 68 -18.73 -8.33 -8.83
CA ASP A 68 -19.06 -7.06 -9.50
C ASP A 68 -18.15 -6.81 -10.71
N GLN A 69 -18.41 -5.70 -11.41
CA GLN A 69 -17.58 -5.20 -12.51
C GLN A 69 -17.07 -3.80 -12.17
N LEU A 70 -16.06 -3.73 -11.33
CA LEU A 70 -15.45 -2.47 -10.91
C LEU A 70 -14.82 -1.73 -12.09
N HIS A 71 -15.38 -0.56 -12.44
CA HIS A 71 -14.70 0.42 -13.27
C HIS A 71 -13.63 1.14 -12.45
N GLY A 72 -14.01 1.71 -11.30
CA GLY A 72 -13.15 2.53 -10.45
C GLY A 72 -13.32 4.04 -10.67
N GLY A 73 -12.61 4.84 -9.88
CA GLY A 73 -12.66 6.29 -9.83
C GLY A 73 -13.06 6.84 -8.47
N ALA A 74 -13.43 8.12 -8.41
CA ALA A 74 -13.91 8.78 -7.21
C ALA A 74 -15.39 8.47 -6.95
N VAL A 75 -15.70 8.13 -5.70
CA VAL A 75 -17.08 7.83 -5.23
C VAL A 75 -17.74 9.02 -4.52
N PHE A 76 -17.20 10.23 -4.73
CA PHE A 76 -17.66 11.49 -4.16
C PHE A 76 -17.76 12.56 -5.24
N ASP A 77 -18.58 13.58 -5.00
CA ASP A 77 -18.69 14.72 -5.91
C ASP A 77 -17.57 15.72 -5.66
N TYR A 78 -17.05 16.34 -6.70
CA TYR A 78 -15.94 17.26 -6.59
C TYR A 78 -16.17 18.52 -7.41
N ASP A 79 -15.87 19.67 -6.81
CA ASP A 79 -15.90 20.95 -7.52
C ASP A 79 -14.76 21.00 -8.56
N PRO A 80 -15.07 21.15 -9.87
CA PRO A 80 -14.07 21.18 -10.93
C PRO A 80 -13.00 22.27 -10.76
N LYS A 81 -13.26 23.33 -9.99
CA LYS A 81 -12.30 24.42 -9.77
C LYS A 81 -10.99 23.93 -9.14
N TYR A 82 -11.03 22.86 -8.35
CA TYR A 82 -9.84 22.28 -7.71
C TYR A 82 -8.96 21.50 -8.69
N PHE A 83 -9.45 21.22 -9.91
CA PHE A 83 -8.76 20.42 -10.93
C PHE A 83 -8.45 21.23 -12.19
N ARG A 84 -8.50 22.57 -12.13
CA ARG A 84 -8.21 23.45 -13.28
C ARG A 84 -6.74 23.40 -13.76
N HIS A 85 -5.84 22.87 -12.94
CA HIS A 85 -4.40 22.78 -13.21
C HIS A 85 -3.94 21.35 -13.51
N THR A 86 -4.86 20.46 -13.89
CA THR A 86 -4.53 19.10 -14.31
C THR A 86 -5.38 18.67 -15.50
N ALA A 87 -4.77 17.89 -16.40
CA ALA A 87 -5.51 17.17 -17.43
C ALA A 87 -6.38 16.01 -16.87
N LEU A 88 -6.12 15.52 -15.65
CA LEU A 88 -6.81 14.39 -15.01
C LEU A 88 -8.03 14.86 -14.21
N ASN A 89 -8.92 15.62 -14.84
CA ASN A 89 -10.05 16.28 -14.17
C ASN A 89 -11.41 15.55 -14.33
N GLN A 90 -11.41 14.40 -14.99
CA GLN A 90 -12.58 13.54 -15.21
C GLN A 90 -12.30 12.14 -14.67
N PHE A 91 -12.64 11.93 -13.40
CA PHE A 91 -12.29 10.71 -12.67
C PHE A 91 -13.40 10.22 -11.75
N ARG A 92 -14.63 10.73 -11.90
CA ARG A 92 -15.81 10.23 -11.17
C ARG A 92 -16.09 8.78 -11.58
N SER A 93 -16.28 7.89 -10.60
CA SER A 93 -16.64 6.50 -10.86
C SER A 93 -18.06 6.41 -11.44
N PRO A 94 -18.28 5.59 -12.48
CA PRO A 94 -19.61 5.28 -13.00
C PRO A 94 -20.34 4.17 -12.21
N ASP A 95 -19.65 3.46 -11.31
CA ASP A 95 -20.08 2.17 -10.74
C ASP A 95 -21.36 2.26 -9.90
N TYR A 96 -21.62 3.41 -9.28
CA TYR A 96 -22.65 3.57 -8.25
C TYR A 96 -23.71 4.62 -8.62
N GLN A 97 -24.03 4.74 -9.91
CA GLN A 97 -25.14 5.58 -10.41
C GLN A 97 -25.06 7.04 -9.95
N GLY A 98 -23.84 7.58 -9.81
CA GLY A 98 -23.59 8.96 -9.38
C GLY A 98 -23.73 9.22 -7.87
N ARG A 99 -23.94 8.18 -7.04
CA ARG A 99 -24.03 8.32 -5.58
C ARG A 99 -22.77 8.95 -4.98
N ASN A 100 -22.96 9.87 -4.04
CA ASN A 100 -21.91 10.59 -3.33
C ASN A 100 -21.72 9.97 -1.94
N LEU A 101 -20.82 8.99 -1.86
CA LEU A 101 -20.69 8.13 -0.68
C LEU A 101 -20.15 8.88 0.54
N LEU A 102 -19.35 9.93 0.35
CA LEU A 102 -18.96 10.80 1.47
C LEU A 102 -20.18 11.47 2.10
N GLN A 103 -21.04 12.07 1.29
CA GLN A 103 -22.25 12.76 1.78
C GLN A 103 -23.25 11.81 2.45
N GLU A 104 -23.32 10.56 1.99
CA GLU A 104 -24.19 9.55 2.58
C GLU A 104 -23.66 8.95 3.89
N VAL A 105 -22.35 8.71 3.99
CA VAL A 105 -21.73 8.00 5.12
C VAL A 105 -21.42 8.93 6.30
N LEU A 106 -20.93 10.15 6.03
CA LEU A 106 -20.53 11.11 7.08
C LEU A 106 -21.58 11.35 8.17
N PRO A 107 -22.84 11.73 7.86
CA PRO A 107 -23.84 11.99 8.90
C PRO A 107 -24.19 10.73 9.71
N LYS A 108 -24.31 9.57 9.05
CA LYS A 108 -24.69 8.31 9.71
C LYS A 108 -23.60 7.72 10.59
N ALA A 109 -22.33 7.97 10.24
CA ALA A 109 -21.18 7.65 11.08
C ALA A 109 -21.15 8.56 12.31
N LYS A 110 -21.40 9.87 12.13
CA LYS A 110 -21.48 10.83 13.24
C LYS A 110 -22.56 10.45 14.26
N ASP A 111 -23.74 10.02 13.82
CA ASP A 111 -24.82 9.55 14.70
C ASP A 111 -24.44 8.32 15.53
N ARG A 112 -23.38 7.60 15.12
CA ARG A 112 -22.84 6.41 15.80
C ARG A 112 -21.56 6.69 16.58
N ASP A 113 -21.17 7.96 16.71
CA ASP A 113 -19.86 8.39 17.23
C ASP A 113 -18.69 7.68 16.53
N MET A 114 -18.73 7.65 15.20
CA MET A 114 -17.66 7.11 14.37
C MET A 114 -17.07 8.21 13.48
N ASP A 115 -15.75 8.20 13.35
CA ASP A 115 -15.04 9.10 12.44
C ASP A 115 -14.98 8.49 11.03
N VAL A 116 -14.96 9.33 9.99
CA VAL A 116 -14.73 8.89 8.61
C VAL A 116 -13.46 9.54 8.08
N VAL A 117 -12.51 8.72 7.69
CA VAL A 117 -11.27 9.09 7.02
C VAL A 117 -11.44 8.85 5.53
N ALA A 118 -11.05 9.83 4.71
CA ALA A 118 -10.96 9.64 3.27
C ALA A 118 -9.76 8.74 2.96
N TRP A 119 -10.03 7.51 2.53
CA TRP A 119 -9.03 6.55 2.09
C TRP A 119 -8.82 6.69 0.58
N ASP A 120 -7.77 7.44 0.21
CA ASP A 120 -7.38 7.73 -1.17
C ASP A 120 -6.26 6.77 -1.58
N PHE A 121 -6.58 5.83 -2.45
CA PHE A 121 -5.68 4.75 -2.82
C PHE A 121 -5.44 4.69 -4.34
N PHE A 122 -4.20 4.43 -4.74
CA PHE A 122 -3.86 4.22 -6.13
C PHE A 122 -2.85 3.08 -6.32
N PHE A 123 -3.27 2.02 -7.00
CA PHE A 123 -2.38 1.01 -7.56
C PHE A 123 -2.27 1.18 -9.08
N PRO A 124 -1.05 1.14 -9.68
CA PRO A 124 -0.90 1.25 -11.12
C PRO A 124 -1.33 -0.05 -11.81
N ASP A 125 -2.59 -0.08 -12.23
CA ASP A 125 -3.14 -1.17 -13.03
C ASP A 125 -3.09 -0.84 -14.54
N ARG A 126 -2.84 -1.86 -15.36
CA ARG A 126 -2.66 -1.74 -16.82
C ARG A 126 -3.90 -1.17 -17.53
N ASP A 127 -5.08 -1.29 -16.95
CA ASP A 127 -6.32 -0.81 -17.53
C ASP A 127 -6.67 0.62 -17.10
N VAL A 128 -6.00 1.19 -16.09
CA VAL A 128 -6.23 2.59 -15.66
C VAL A 128 -6.07 3.58 -16.81
N PRO A 129 -5.06 3.49 -17.71
CA PRO A 129 -4.97 4.40 -18.85
C PRO A 129 -6.17 4.37 -19.81
N ARG A 130 -6.95 3.28 -19.83
CA ARG A 130 -8.19 3.19 -20.62
C ARG A 130 -9.41 3.78 -19.89
N LYS A 131 -9.38 3.78 -18.56
CA LYS A 131 -10.51 4.17 -17.70
C LYS A 131 -10.42 5.65 -17.27
N LEU A 132 -9.21 6.13 -16.98
CA LEU A 132 -8.95 7.51 -16.58
C LEU A 132 -8.52 8.35 -17.78
N LYS A 133 -9.39 9.29 -18.18
CA LYS A 133 -9.12 10.20 -19.29
C LYS A 133 -7.81 10.96 -19.07
N ASN A 134 -6.98 11.06 -20.12
CA ASN A 134 -5.69 11.75 -20.15
C ASN A 134 -4.58 11.11 -19.29
N MET A 135 -4.79 9.93 -18.71
CA MET A 135 -3.78 9.26 -17.91
C MET A 135 -2.50 8.96 -18.70
N ASP A 136 -2.61 8.66 -19.98
CA ASP A 136 -1.51 8.45 -20.94
C ASP A 136 -0.53 9.63 -21.05
N ARG A 137 -0.96 10.84 -20.67
CA ARG A 137 -0.12 12.05 -20.66
C ARG A 137 0.80 12.14 -19.45
N VAL A 138 0.48 11.41 -18.37
CA VAL A 138 1.20 11.49 -17.10
C VAL A 138 1.99 10.23 -16.76
N VAL A 139 1.90 9.18 -17.58
CA VAL A 139 2.58 7.91 -17.31
C VAL A 139 4.09 8.05 -17.34
N GLU A 140 4.75 7.14 -16.63
CA GLU A 140 6.18 6.96 -16.71
C GLU A 140 6.61 6.45 -18.08
N ILE A 141 7.83 6.79 -18.46
CA ILE A 141 8.51 6.27 -19.65
C ILE A 141 9.60 5.32 -19.16
N ASP A 142 9.70 4.12 -19.70
CA ASP A 142 10.70 3.16 -19.28
C ASP A 142 12.09 3.39 -19.93
N VAL A 143 13.05 2.55 -19.57
CA VAL A 143 14.43 2.56 -20.07
C VAL A 143 14.54 2.33 -21.58
N HIS A 144 13.47 1.80 -22.21
CA HIS A 144 13.37 1.54 -23.65
C HIS A 144 12.59 2.65 -24.38
N GLY A 145 12.13 3.68 -23.67
CA GLY A 145 11.35 4.79 -24.22
C GLY A 145 9.87 4.49 -24.40
N GLN A 146 9.39 3.36 -23.88
CA GLN A 146 7.97 2.98 -23.95
C GLN A 146 7.17 3.64 -22.82
N ARG A 147 5.92 3.97 -23.13
CA ARG A 147 4.95 4.44 -22.13
C ARG A 147 4.50 3.26 -21.27
N THR A 148 4.52 3.46 -19.95
CA THR A 148 4.00 2.49 -18.97
C THR A 148 2.52 2.78 -18.65
N TRP A 149 1.97 2.13 -17.63
CA TRP A 149 0.65 2.45 -17.04
C TRP A 149 0.74 3.13 -15.67
N ALA A 150 1.94 3.25 -15.10
CA ALA A 150 2.13 3.93 -13.83
C ALA A 150 2.31 5.44 -14.04
N PRO A 151 1.74 6.31 -13.20
CA PRO A 151 1.93 7.74 -13.30
C PRO A 151 3.32 8.17 -12.81
N CYS A 152 3.91 9.20 -13.43
CA CYS A 152 5.18 9.74 -12.99
C CYS A 152 5.01 10.66 -11.78
N ASN A 153 5.75 10.37 -10.71
CA ASN A 153 5.79 11.16 -9.47
C ASN A 153 6.28 12.62 -9.68
N ASN A 154 7.00 12.87 -10.77
CA ASN A 154 7.54 14.20 -11.13
C ASN A 154 6.71 14.93 -12.20
N ASN A 155 5.58 14.36 -12.64
CA ASN A 155 4.69 15.02 -13.60
C ASN A 155 3.67 15.92 -12.88
N GLU A 156 3.64 17.20 -13.25
CA GLU A 156 2.82 18.21 -12.56
C GLU A 156 1.31 17.97 -12.73
N ASP A 157 0.84 17.48 -13.88
CA ASP A 157 -0.57 17.13 -14.06
C ASP A 157 -1.01 16.05 -13.06
N TYR A 158 -0.16 15.03 -12.82
CA TYR A 158 -0.46 13.99 -11.83
C TYR A 158 -0.44 14.53 -10.40
N ARG A 159 0.53 15.40 -10.08
CA ARG A 159 0.63 16.05 -8.77
C ARG A 159 -0.59 16.91 -8.47
N GLN A 160 -1.01 17.75 -9.42
CA GLN A 160 -2.18 18.61 -9.28
C GLN A 160 -3.49 17.81 -9.17
N HIS A 161 -3.58 16.63 -9.79
CA HIS A 161 -4.69 15.70 -9.58
C HIS A 161 -4.79 15.24 -8.12
N MET A 162 -3.67 14.86 -7.50
CA MET A 162 -3.65 14.49 -6.07
C MET A 162 -3.98 15.68 -5.18
N PHE A 163 -3.39 16.85 -5.45
CA PHE A 163 -3.63 18.04 -4.64
C PHE A 163 -5.07 18.56 -4.75
N GLY A 164 -5.69 18.41 -5.91
CA GLY A 164 -7.11 18.72 -6.10
C GLY A 164 -8.00 17.88 -5.18
N ARG A 165 -7.73 16.57 -5.03
CA ARG A 165 -8.48 15.69 -4.12
C ARG A 165 -8.31 16.10 -2.66
N VAL A 166 -7.11 16.48 -2.24
CA VAL A 166 -6.87 17.06 -0.89
C VAL A 166 -7.75 18.29 -0.64
N GLN A 167 -7.88 19.19 -1.61
CA GLN A 167 -8.76 20.36 -1.48
C GLN A 167 -10.22 19.95 -1.31
N VAL A 168 -10.68 18.96 -2.08
CA VAL A 168 -12.07 18.45 -1.97
C VAL A 168 -12.32 17.88 -0.58
N TYR A 169 -11.48 16.94 -0.11
CA TYR A 169 -11.67 16.30 1.19
C TYR A 169 -11.70 17.31 2.33
N LEU A 170 -10.84 18.32 2.32
CA LEU A 170 -10.70 19.23 3.46
C LEU A 170 -11.61 20.46 3.38
N ARG A 171 -11.99 20.93 2.18
CA ARG A 171 -12.82 22.14 2.02
C ARG A 171 -14.28 21.85 1.69
N GLN A 172 -14.55 20.83 0.88
CA GLN A 172 -15.92 20.51 0.44
C GLN A 172 -16.61 19.56 1.42
N TYR A 173 -15.84 18.72 2.12
CA TYR A 173 -16.34 17.77 3.12
C TYR A 173 -15.73 18.05 4.50
N PRO A 174 -16.12 19.16 5.17
CA PRO A 174 -15.52 19.56 6.44
C PRO A 174 -15.72 18.54 7.58
N ASP A 175 -16.66 17.60 7.46
CA ASP A 175 -16.86 16.53 8.44
C ASP A 175 -15.92 15.32 8.25
N VAL A 176 -15.16 15.25 7.14
CA VAL A 176 -14.10 14.24 7.01
C VAL A 176 -13.07 14.43 8.11
N ALA A 177 -12.85 13.40 8.92
CA ALA A 177 -11.99 13.45 10.09
C ALA A 177 -10.50 13.57 9.72
N GLY A 178 -10.09 12.98 8.60
CA GLY A 178 -8.71 12.99 8.14
C GLY A 178 -8.54 12.34 6.77
N ILE A 179 -7.28 12.24 6.34
CA ILE A 179 -6.92 11.60 5.06
C ILE A 179 -5.95 10.46 5.36
N ALA A 180 -6.25 9.29 4.81
CA ALA A 180 -5.28 8.21 4.69
C ALA A 180 -4.96 8.07 3.20
N TRP A 181 -3.69 8.23 2.84
CA TRP A 181 -3.24 8.17 1.45
C TRP A 181 -2.36 6.93 1.23
N GLY A 182 -2.56 6.25 0.11
CA GLY A 182 -1.78 5.06 -0.24
C GLY A 182 -1.50 4.97 -1.73
N GLN A 183 -0.25 4.61 -2.06
CA GLN A 183 0.13 4.24 -3.41
C GLN A 183 1.14 3.11 -3.35
N GLU A 184 0.77 1.93 -3.84
CA GLU A 184 1.61 0.73 -3.74
C GLU A 184 2.50 0.59 -4.98
N ARG A 185 3.71 1.14 -4.92
CA ARG A 185 4.67 1.19 -6.04
C ARG A 185 6.11 1.10 -5.53
N MET A 186 7.01 0.72 -6.42
CA MET A 186 8.45 0.61 -6.14
C MET A 186 9.27 1.18 -7.31
N GLY A 187 10.52 1.50 -7.04
CA GLY A 187 11.47 2.02 -8.02
C GLY A 187 11.94 0.98 -9.03
N PRO A 188 12.66 1.43 -10.08
CA PRO A 188 13.10 0.59 -11.18
C PRO A 188 13.95 -0.62 -10.77
N LEU A 189 14.86 -0.47 -9.81
CA LEU A 189 15.67 -1.57 -9.30
C LEU A 189 14.78 -2.57 -8.56
N MET A 190 13.94 -2.11 -7.64
CA MET A 190 13.01 -2.99 -6.92
C MET A 190 12.00 -3.66 -7.87
N ASN A 191 11.62 -3.05 -8.98
CA ASN A 191 10.79 -3.70 -10.00
C ASN A 191 11.52 -4.86 -10.70
N MET A 192 12.84 -4.78 -10.86
CA MET A 192 13.63 -5.81 -11.53
C MET A 192 13.97 -7.01 -10.65
N ILE A 193 14.25 -6.76 -9.37
CA ILE A 193 14.71 -7.81 -8.43
C ILE A 193 13.66 -8.17 -7.37
N GLY A 194 12.68 -7.30 -7.16
CA GLY A 194 11.69 -7.40 -6.10
C GLY A 194 10.49 -8.30 -6.44
N GLY A 195 9.83 -8.75 -5.38
CA GLY A 195 8.77 -9.76 -5.42
C GLY A 195 7.39 -9.23 -5.83
N THR A 196 6.37 -9.57 -5.03
CA THR A 196 4.93 -9.53 -5.35
C THR A 196 4.36 -8.25 -5.96
N TRP A 197 5.00 -7.08 -5.76
CA TRP A 197 4.52 -5.78 -6.28
C TRP A 197 5.35 -5.23 -7.45
N GLY A 198 6.32 -6.00 -7.95
CA GLY A 198 7.18 -5.60 -9.06
C GLY A 198 6.36 -5.31 -10.32
N GLN A 199 6.66 -4.18 -10.96
CA GLN A 199 6.10 -3.82 -12.26
C GLN A 199 7.02 -4.30 -13.39
N PRO A 200 6.50 -4.63 -14.59
CA PRO A 200 7.29 -5.21 -15.68
C PRO A 200 8.10 -4.17 -16.47
N PHE A 201 8.34 -2.98 -15.91
CA PHE A 201 9.03 -1.89 -16.56
C PHE A 201 10.11 -1.29 -15.67
N ILE A 202 11.14 -0.75 -16.33
CA ILE A 202 12.29 -0.11 -15.68
C ILE A 202 12.13 1.40 -15.88
N SER A 203 11.37 2.04 -15.01
CA SER A 203 10.95 3.44 -15.12
C SER A 203 11.44 4.28 -13.93
N CYS A 204 11.53 5.61 -14.00
CA CYS A 204 11.01 6.49 -15.03
C CYS A 204 12.10 7.32 -15.69
N PHE A 205 12.20 7.25 -17.01
CA PHE A 205 13.09 7.99 -17.90
C PHE A 205 12.34 9.08 -18.69
N CYS A 206 11.19 9.58 -18.20
CA CYS A 206 10.49 10.68 -18.85
C CYS A 206 11.25 12.03 -18.72
N PRO A 207 10.92 13.07 -19.52
CA PRO A 207 11.63 14.34 -19.48
C PRO A 207 11.73 14.98 -18.08
N HIS A 208 10.70 14.81 -17.24
CA HIS A 208 10.68 15.33 -15.87
C HIS A 208 11.75 14.65 -14.99
N CYS A 209 11.83 13.32 -15.01
CA CYS A 209 12.83 12.57 -14.25
C CYS A 209 14.25 12.80 -14.79
N GLN A 210 14.41 12.89 -16.11
CA GLN A 210 15.71 13.23 -16.70
C GLN A 210 16.18 14.63 -16.31
N LYS A 211 15.28 15.62 -16.25
CA LYS A 211 15.61 16.95 -15.75
C LYS A 211 16.07 16.87 -14.29
N LYS A 212 15.28 16.21 -13.43
CA LYS A 212 15.59 16.06 -12.02
C LYS A 212 16.91 15.30 -11.78
N ALA A 213 17.23 14.34 -12.63
CA ALA A 213 18.51 13.64 -12.57
C ALA A 213 19.68 14.58 -12.87
N ARG A 214 19.57 15.41 -13.91
CA ARG A 214 20.59 16.43 -14.22
C ARG A 214 20.76 17.45 -13.09
N ASP A 215 19.65 17.84 -12.45
CA ASP A 215 19.67 18.76 -11.30
C ASP A 215 20.36 18.14 -10.06
N ARG A 216 20.56 16.81 -10.04
CA ARG A 216 21.24 16.04 -8.98
C ARG A 216 22.61 15.48 -9.43
N ASP A 217 23.17 16.00 -10.52
CA ASP A 217 24.41 15.51 -11.13
C ASP A 217 24.40 14.00 -11.45
N LEU A 218 23.21 13.42 -11.67
CA LEU A 218 23.02 12.02 -11.98
C LEU A 218 22.97 11.80 -13.51
N SER A 219 23.89 11.00 -14.02
CA SER A 219 23.98 10.74 -15.47
C SER A 219 22.85 9.84 -15.97
N VAL A 220 21.91 10.43 -16.72
CA VAL A 220 20.80 9.72 -17.39
C VAL A 220 21.32 8.59 -18.29
N GLU A 221 22.35 8.86 -19.09
CA GLU A 221 22.91 7.89 -20.03
C GLU A 221 23.63 6.73 -19.34
N ARG A 222 24.28 6.97 -18.20
CA ARG A 222 24.90 5.90 -17.42
C ARG A 222 23.86 5.09 -16.64
N ALA A 223 22.83 5.73 -16.10
CA ALA A 223 21.69 5.04 -15.50
C ALA A 223 21.03 4.09 -16.52
N ARG A 224 20.68 4.60 -17.71
CA ARG A 224 20.07 3.81 -18.80
C ARG A 224 20.94 2.60 -19.16
N ARG A 225 22.24 2.81 -19.38
CA ARG A 225 23.18 1.71 -19.69
C ARG A 225 23.28 0.70 -18.55
N GLY A 226 23.35 1.17 -17.30
CA GLY A 226 23.42 0.29 -16.13
C GLY A 226 22.20 -0.61 -16.01
N TYR A 227 21.00 -0.06 -16.19
CA TYR A 227 19.76 -0.83 -16.18
C TYR A 227 19.64 -1.82 -17.35
N LEU A 228 20.06 -1.43 -18.56
CA LEU A 228 20.10 -2.36 -19.70
C LEU A 228 21.11 -3.50 -19.49
N ASP A 229 22.26 -3.22 -18.88
CA ASP A 229 23.23 -4.27 -18.53
C ASP A 229 22.71 -5.17 -17.40
N LEU A 230 21.96 -4.61 -16.44
CA LEU A 230 21.27 -5.39 -15.40
C LEU A 230 20.16 -6.26 -16.01
N GLU A 231 19.38 -5.74 -16.96
CA GLU A 231 18.34 -6.49 -17.67
C GLU A 231 18.93 -7.69 -18.41
N LYS A 232 20.11 -7.55 -19.02
CA LYS A 232 20.86 -8.66 -19.64
C LYS A 232 21.28 -9.71 -18.61
N LEU A 233 21.79 -9.30 -17.44
CA LEU A 233 22.17 -10.22 -16.36
C LEU A 233 20.97 -11.04 -15.87
N LEU A 234 19.85 -10.37 -15.61
CA LEU A 234 18.61 -11.06 -15.20
C LEU A 234 18.01 -11.90 -16.34
N GLY A 235 18.24 -11.51 -17.59
CA GLY A 235 17.92 -12.33 -18.76
C GLY A 235 18.75 -13.61 -18.83
N ALA A 236 20.03 -13.56 -18.48
CA ALA A 236 20.89 -14.73 -18.35
C ALA A 236 20.44 -15.64 -17.19
N ALA A 237 19.96 -15.09 -16.06
CA ALA A 237 19.37 -15.89 -14.97
C ALA A 237 18.15 -16.68 -15.46
N ARG A 238 17.27 -16.05 -16.24
CA ARG A 238 16.09 -16.73 -16.83
C ARG A 238 16.43 -17.83 -17.85
N ARG A 239 17.66 -17.87 -18.37
CA ARG A 239 18.13 -18.87 -19.34
C ARG A 239 19.13 -19.85 -18.73
N ASP A 240 19.34 -19.80 -17.42
CA ASP A 240 20.35 -20.59 -16.70
C ASP A 240 21.79 -20.39 -17.27
N GLU A 241 22.06 -19.22 -17.84
CA GLU A 241 23.36 -18.84 -18.40
C GLU A 241 24.24 -18.20 -17.32
N ARG A 242 24.82 -19.04 -16.47
CA ARG A 242 25.58 -18.59 -15.30
C ARG A 242 26.82 -17.76 -15.69
N PRO A 243 26.96 -16.50 -15.21
CA PRO A 243 28.22 -15.75 -15.34
C PRO A 243 29.37 -16.47 -14.64
N ALA A 244 30.62 -16.28 -15.10
CA ALA A 244 31.79 -16.95 -14.53
C ALA A 244 31.87 -16.79 -12.99
N ASP A 245 31.68 -15.57 -12.50
CA ASP A 245 31.72 -15.24 -11.06
C ASP A 245 30.39 -15.44 -10.32
N GLY A 246 29.34 -15.92 -10.99
CA GLY A 246 27.98 -15.99 -10.44
C GLY A 246 27.20 -14.67 -10.55
N TYR A 247 25.92 -14.74 -10.20
CA TYR A 247 24.94 -13.67 -10.35
C TYR A 247 25.13 -12.55 -9.34
N PHE A 248 25.32 -12.86 -8.06
CA PHE A 248 25.46 -11.83 -7.02
C PHE A 248 26.73 -10.98 -7.23
N VAL A 249 27.86 -11.62 -7.54
CA VAL A 249 29.12 -10.91 -7.83
C VAL A 249 29.00 -10.07 -9.10
N SER A 250 28.33 -10.61 -10.14
CA SER A 250 28.08 -9.86 -11.38
C SER A 250 27.16 -8.66 -11.15
N PHE A 251 26.13 -8.81 -10.31
CA PHE A 251 25.26 -7.71 -9.89
C PHE A 251 26.05 -6.63 -9.13
N TRP A 252 26.86 -7.02 -8.15
CA TRP A 252 27.70 -6.08 -7.39
C TRP A 252 28.68 -5.31 -8.28
N ARG A 253 29.25 -5.99 -9.29
CA ARG A 253 30.10 -5.38 -10.31
C ARG A 253 29.33 -4.34 -11.14
N LEU A 254 28.08 -4.62 -11.51
CA LEU A 254 27.24 -3.64 -12.21
C LEU A 254 26.97 -2.41 -11.35
N LEU A 255 26.66 -2.56 -10.06
CA LEU A 255 26.49 -1.43 -9.15
C LEU A 255 27.77 -0.61 -9.00
N SER A 256 28.92 -1.27 -8.92
CA SER A 256 30.23 -0.60 -8.83
C SER A 256 30.59 0.15 -10.13
N LYS A 257 30.24 -0.44 -11.28
CA LYS A 257 30.48 0.15 -12.61
C LYS A 257 29.51 1.28 -12.93
N TYR A 258 28.26 1.15 -12.50
CA TYR A 258 27.16 2.08 -12.71
C TYR A 258 26.46 2.38 -11.38
N PRO A 259 27.07 3.19 -10.49
CA PRO A 259 26.40 3.63 -9.26
C PRO A 259 25.10 4.38 -9.56
N GLU A 260 24.93 4.85 -10.79
CA GLU A 260 23.69 5.41 -11.29
C GLU A 260 22.49 4.47 -11.22
N ILE A 261 22.66 3.15 -11.11
CA ILE A 261 21.54 2.22 -10.84
C ILE A 261 20.89 2.60 -9.50
N LEU A 262 21.69 2.68 -8.43
CA LEU A 262 21.22 3.07 -7.10
C LEU A 262 20.82 4.54 -7.04
N GLY A 263 21.57 5.42 -7.72
CA GLY A 263 21.23 6.84 -7.78
C GLY A 263 19.86 7.10 -8.43
N TRP A 264 19.51 6.31 -9.44
CA TRP A 264 18.23 6.42 -10.12
C TRP A 264 17.08 5.77 -9.34
N GLU A 265 17.34 4.67 -8.63
CA GLU A 265 16.39 4.11 -7.66
C GLU A 265 16.06 5.16 -6.61
N LYS A 266 17.08 5.74 -5.98
CA LYS A 266 16.92 6.81 -5.00
C LYS A 266 16.20 8.02 -5.58
N LEU A 267 16.49 8.44 -6.81
CA LEU A 267 15.76 9.53 -7.46
C LEU A 267 14.25 9.22 -7.53
N TRP A 268 13.89 7.99 -7.91
CA TRP A 268 12.49 7.58 -7.97
C TRP A 268 11.84 7.59 -6.58
N THR A 269 12.50 6.98 -5.60
CA THR A 269 12.02 6.87 -4.21
C THR A 269 11.90 8.24 -3.55
N ASP A 270 12.90 9.11 -3.65
CA ASP A 270 12.81 10.48 -3.14
C ASP A 270 11.64 11.25 -3.81
N SER A 271 11.41 11.04 -5.11
CA SER A 271 10.28 11.67 -5.80
C SER A 271 8.92 11.19 -5.27
N TYR A 272 8.85 9.94 -4.81
CA TYR A 272 7.67 9.37 -4.17
C TYR A 272 7.42 10.00 -2.79
N HIS A 273 8.45 10.12 -1.95
CA HIS A 273 8.36 10.79 -0.64
C HIS A 273 8.09 12.29 -0.76
N GLU A 274 8.66 12.97 -1.77
CA GLU A 274 8.40 14.39 -2.02
C GLU A 274 6.92 14.69 -2.33
N ILE A 275 6.22 13.80 -3.06
CA ILE A 275 4.76 13.96 -3.23
C ILE A 275 4.05 13.81 -1.91
N ARG A 276 4.35 12.76 -1.13
CA ARG A 276 3.73 12.53 0.18
C ARG A 276 3.90 13.75 1.10
N ALA A 277 5.11 14.30 1.16
CA ALA A 277 5.40 15.50 1.93
C ALA A 277 4.62 16.74 1.42
N GLU A 278 4.45 16.89 0.11
CA GLU A 278 3.66 17.96 -0.48
C GLU A 278 2.15 17.82 -0.17
N VAL A 279 1.62 16.60 -0.24
CA VAL A 279 0.24 16.27 0.15
C VAL A 279 0.03 16.65 1.62
N TYR A 280 0.93 16.23 2.52
CA TYR A 280 0.87 16.58 3.94
C TYR A 280 0.89 18.10 4.17
N ARG A 281 1.87 18.80 3.59
CA ARG A 281 2.01 20.26 3.76
C ARG A 281 0.77 21.01 3.31
N ARG A 282 0.19 20.61 2.17
CA ARG A 282 -1.06 21.21 1.66
C ARG A 282 -2.23 20.92 2.58
N SER A 283 -2.37 19.69 3.06
CA SER A 283 -3.40 19.34 4.04
C SER A 283 -3.30 20.21 5.28
N LYS A 284 -2.10 20.35 5.84
CA LYS A 284 -1.86 21.18 7.02
C LYS A 284 -2.07 22.67 6.80
N SER A 285 -1.87 23.18 5.58
CA SER A 285 -2.23 24.57 5.26
C SER A 285 -3.74 24.83 5.15
N ILE A 286 -4.55 23.78 4.96
CA ILE A 286 -6.01 23.90 4.82
C ILE A 286 -6.71 23.63 6.14
N ALA A 287 -6.32 22.55 6.82
CA ALA A 287 -6.94 22.05 8.05
C ALA A 287 -5.85 21.42 8.96
N PRO A 288 -5.04 22.24 9.66
CA PRO A 288 -3.90 21.76 10.45
C PRO A 288 -4.28 20.76 11.56
N GLU A 289 -5.51 20.84 12.06
CA GLU A 289 -6.05 19.99 13.11
C GLU A 289 -6.38 18.56 12.66
N LYS A 290 -6.63 18.35 11.37
CA LYS A 290 -7.05 17.06 10.80
C LYS A 290 -5.84 16.16 10.50
N PRO A 291 -5.84 14.90 10.97
CA PRO A 291 -4.76 13.97 10.69
C PRO A 291 -4.67 13.60 9.21
N LEU A 292 -3.45 13.51 8.71
CA LEU A 292 -3.06 12.91 7.45
C LEU A 292 -1.97 11.87 7.69
N GLY A 293 -2.14 10.68 7.14
CA GLY A 293 -1.15 9.63 7.24
C GLY A 293 -1.10 8.73 6.02
N PHE A 294 -0.13 7.82 6.05
CA PHE A 294 0.19 6.99 4.89
C PHE A 294 0.01 5.52 5.18
N HIS A 295 -0.65 4.82 4.26
CA HIS A 295 -0.54 3.36 4.19
C HIS A 295 0.81 3.00 3.56
N ILE A 296 1.54 2.16 4.28
CA ILE A 296 2.84 1.69 3.85
C ILE A 296 2.70 0.27 3.31
N LEU A 297 3.23 0.08 2.10
CA LEU A 297 3.17 -1.18 1.36
C LEU A 297 3.75 -2.33 2.19
N HIS A 298 3.12 -3.52 2.12
CA HIS A 298 3.55 -4.70 2.89
C HIS A 298 5.01 -5.08 2.61
N ASN A 299 5.52 -4.77 1.42
CA ASN A 299 6.92 -5.00 1.05
C ASN A 299 7.94 -4.33 2.00
N ALA A 300 7.58 -3.27 2.74
CA ALA A 300 8.43 -2.65 3.78
C ALA A 300 8.74 -3.58 4.95
N THR A 301 7.95 -4.64 5.10
CA THR A 301 8.12 -5.67 6.13
C THR A 301 8.68 -6.98 5.56
N LEU A 302 8.71 -7.13 4.24
CA LEU A 302 9.15 -8.36 3.57
C LEU A 302 10.51 -8.21 2.88
N SER A 303 10.82 -7.06 2.30
CA SER A 303 12.06 -6.82 1.58
C SER A 303 13.00 -5.94 2.41
N PRO A 304 14.23 -6.40 2.77
CA PRO A 304 15.21 -5.53 3.42
C PRO A 304 15.62 -4.35 2.53
N LEU A 305 15.51 -4.51 1.21
CA LEU A 305 15.87 -3.48 0.23
C LEU A 305 14.81 -2.37 0.19
N TYR A 306 13.53 -2.74 0.09
CA TYR A 306 12.44 -1.77 0.13
C TYR A 306 12.29 -1.16 1.53
N ARG A 307 12.53 -1.95 2.59
CA ARG A 307 12.60 -1.44 3.97
C ARG A 307 13.63 -0.33 4.13
N ALA A 308 14.77 -0.41 3.47
CA ALA A 308 15.82 0.61 3.54
C ALA A 308 15.42 1.92 2.80
N GLU A 309 14.48 1.84 1.86
CA GLU A 309 13.93 2.97 1.13
C GLU A 309 12.76 3.63 1.87
N GLU A 310 12.03 2.87 2.68
CA GLU A 310 10.84 3.30 3.41
C GLU A 310 11.16 3.68 4.87
N ASP A 311 11.97 4.74 5.04
CA ASP A 311 12.41 5.26 6.35
C ASP A 311 11.23 5.92 7.11
N TYR A 312 10.86 5.34 8.26
CA TYR A 312 9.75 5.87 9.07
C TYR A 312 10.13 7.11 9.87
N ALA A 313 11.41 7.28 10.24
CA ALA A 313 11.89 8.48 10.91
C ALA A 313 11.79 9.70 9.98
N GLU A 314 12.15 9.53 8.70
CA GLU A 314 11.94 10.57 7.69
C GLU A 314 10.44 10.81 7.46
N THR A 315 9.65 9.75 7.31
CA THR A 315 8.19 9.84 7.12
C THR A 315 7.48 10.58 8.26
N ALA A 316 7.96 10.44 9.50
CA ALA A 316 7.41 11.13 10.66
C ALA A 316 7.51 12.66 10.58
N THR A 317 8.38 13.21 9.71
CA THR A 317 8.49 14.66 9.51
C THR A 317 7.36 15.25 8.66
N TYR A 318 6.62 14.40 7.93
CA TYR A 318 5.52 14.81 7.07
C TYR A 318 4.29 13.88 7.15
N ALA A 319 4.04 13.29 8.31
CA ALA A 319 2.85 12.50 8.58
C ALA A 319 2.34 12.78 10.00
N ASP A 320 1.08 12.45 10.26
CA ASP A 320 0.52 12.38 11.61
C ASP A 320 0.41 10.94 12.12
N PHE A 321 0.33 10.01 11.17
CA PHE A 321 0.33 8.58 11.44
C PHE A 321 0.87 7.80 10.23
N VAL A 322 1.33 6.59 10.49
CA VAL A 322 1.64 5.58 9.46
C VAL A 322 0.85 4.31 9.74
N LYS A 323 0.45 3.65 8.66
CA LYS A 323 -0.21 2.35 8.68
C LYS A 323 0.63 1.34 7.90
N PRO A 324 1.62 0.69 8.53
CA PRO A 324 2.31 -0.42 7.89
C PRO A 324 1.34 -1.58 7.68
N ALA A 325 1.24 -2.08 6.45
CA ALA A 325 0.62 -3.37 6.23
C ALA A 325 1.47 -4.44 6.92
N VAL A 326 0.89 -5.18 7.87
CA VAL A 326 1.50 -6.31 8.58
C VAL A 326 0.56 -7.51 8.45
N TYR A 327 0.21 -7.83 7.20
CA TYR A 327 -0.79 -8.85 6.89
C TYR A 327 -0.20 -10.23 7.13
N HIS A 328 -0.30 -10.71 8.36
CA HIS A 328 0.45 -11.87 8.85
C HIS A 328 0.08 -13.19 8.14
N ILE A 329 -1.20 -13.54 7.96
CA ILE A 329 -1.57 -14.81 7.32
C ILE A 329 -1.13 -14.88 5.86
N VAL A 330 -1.62 -13.97 5.00
CA VAL A 330 -1.15 -13.91 3.59
C VAL A 330 0.32 -13.53 3.46
N GLY A 331 0.94 -13.03 4.54
CA GLY A 331 2.34 -12.67 4.61
C GLY A 331 3.27 -13.84 4.41
N GLY A 332 2.87 -15.06 4.80
CA GLY A 332 3.68 -16.26 4.64
C GLY A 332 3.94 -16.56 3.16
N GLY A 333 2.86 -16.68 2.36
CA GLY A 333 2.97 -16.88 0.91
C GLY A 333 3.71 -15.74 0.21
N ARG A 334 3.47 -14.48 0.63
CA ARG A 334 4.17 -13.31 0.07
C ARG A 334 5.67 -13.30 0.41
N MET A 335 6.06 -13.75 1.60
CA MET A 335 7.46 -13.87 2.01
C MET A 335 8.17 -14.99 1.24
N ALA A 336 7.53 -16.15 1.10
CA ALA A 336 8.03 -17.24 0.27
C ALA A 336 8.27 -16.78 -1.16
N LEU A 337 7.25 -16.16 -1.79
CA LEU A 337 7.36 -15.63 -3.15
C LEU A 337 8.46 -14.57 -3.29
N PHE A 338 8.68 -13.73 -2.27
CA PHE A 338 9.79 -12.76 -2.29
C PHE A 338 11.15 -13.47 -2.34
N LEU A 339 11.35 -14.50 -1.51
CA LEU A 339 12.61 -15.27 -1.47
C LEU A 339 12.83 -16.07 -2.76
N GLU A 340 11.77 -16.67 -3.30
CA GLU A 340 11.79 -17.30 -4.63
C GLU A 340 12.22 -16.30 -5.69
N ARG A 341 11.61 -15.10 -5.72
CA ARG A 341 11.94 -14.06 -6.70
C ARG A 341 13.39 -13.60 -6.62
N LEU A 342 13.93 -13.41 -5.42
CA LEU A 342 15.36 -13.12 -5.24
C LEU A 342 16.25 -14.24 -5.80
N SER A 343 15.85 -15.49 -5.58
CA SER A 343 16.53 -16.70 -6.08
C SER A 343 16.34 -16.92 -7.59
N THR A 344 15.43 -16.19 -8.25
CA THR A 344 15.32 -16.15 -9.72
C THR A 344 16.09 -14.97 -10.35
N THR A 345 16.72 -14.12 -9.53
CA THR A 345 17.35 -12.88 -9.98
C THR A 345 18.80 -12.79 -9.50
N ILE A 346 19.09 -11.94 -8.51
CA ILE A 346 20.46 -11.63 -8.07
C ILE A 346 21.06 -12.72 -7.20
N PHE A 347 20.24 -13.60 -6.61
CA PHE A 347 20.67 -14.77 -5.83
C PHE A 347 20.44 -16.08 -6.57
N HIS A 348 20.44 -16.07 -7.90
CA HIS A 348 20.19 -17.28 -8.71
C HIS A 348 21.21 -18.42 -8.51
N ASP A 349 22.35 -18.16 -7.87
CA ASP A 349 23.28 -19.20 -7.42
C ASP A 349 22.83 -19.93 -6.14
N ALA A 350 21.76 -19.48 -5.48
CA ALA A 350 21.29 -19.99 -4.19
C ALA A 350 19.78 -20.31 -4.25
N ARG A 351 19.34 -21.26 -3.43
CA ARG A 351 17.92 -21.56 -3.25
C ARG A 351 17.31 -20.69 -2.14
N PRO A 352 15.97 -20.55 -2.09
CA PRO A 352 15.31 -19.87 -0.98
C PRO A 352 15.70 -20.41 0.40
N ASP A 353 15.88 -21.74 0.55
CA ASP A 353 16.31 -22.37 1.81
C ASP A 353 17.73 -21.96 2.24
N ASP A 354 18.61 -21.62 1.30
CA ASP A 354 19.97 -21.16 1.60
C ASP A 354 19.94 -19.69 2.06
N VAL A 355 19.03 -18.89 1.50
CA VAL A 355 18.90 -17.45 1.77
C VAL A 355 18.11 -17.20 3.07
N LEU A 356 17.09 -18.00 3.36
CA LEU A 356 16.13 -17.76 4.43
C LEU A 356 16.76 -17.59 5.82
N PRO A 357 17.70 -18.44 6.28
CA PRO A 357 18.29 -18.30 7.61
C PRO A 357 19.04 -16.97 7.80
N PHE A 358 19.67 -16.47 6.73
CA PHE A 358 20.34 -15.17 6.75
C PHE A 358 19.32 -14.02 6.68
N TYR A 359 18.30 -14.16 5.84
CA TYR A 359 17.19 -13.22 5.73
C TYR A 359 16.49 -13.00 7.09
N TYR A 360 16.19 -14.07 7.84
CA TYR A 360 15.59 -13.97 9.17
C TYR A 360 16.48 -13.22 10.18
N LYS A 361 17.79 -13.38 10.12
CA LYS A 361 18.72 -12.60 10.95
C LYS A 361 18.72 -11.12 10.58
N ILE A 362 18.67 -10.78 9.30
CA ILE A 362 18.62 -9.38 8.84
C ILE A 362 17.29 -8.75 9.24
N MET A 363 16.19 -9.46 9.05
CA MET A 363 14.84 -8.92 9.25
C MET A 363 14.36 -9.00 10.71
N ASN A 364 15.08 -9.77 11.54
CA ASN A 364 14.74 -10.10 12.93
C ASN A 364 13.43 -10.90 13.07
N TYR A 365 13.27 -11.94 12.27
CA TYR A 365 12.09 -12.82 12.25
C TYR A 365 12.41 -14.25 12.66
N GLU A 366 11.40 -14.94 13.19
CA GLU A 366 11.44 -16.34 13.60
C GLU A 366 10.13 -16.99 13.14
N GLU A 367 10.10 -17.45 11.90
CA GLU A 367 8.89 -17.98 11.24
C GLU A 367 9.18 -19.35 10.61
N ALA A 368 8.15 -19.95 10.01
CA ALA A 368 8.22 -21.30 9.45
C ALA A 368 9.31 -21.46 8.36
N PRO A 369 9.84 -22.67 8.12
CA PRO A 369 10.71 -22.94 6.98
C PRO A 369 10.07 -22.53 5.65
N HIS A 370 10.88 -22.23 4.63
CA HIS A 370 10.43 -21.70 3.34
C HIS A 370 9.24 -22.48 2.73
N ALA A 371 9.33 -23.81 2.69
CA ALA A 371 8.31 -24.68 2.12
C ALA A 371 6.98 -24.67 2.89
N GLU A 372 7.00 -24.29 4.17
CA GLU A 372 5.83 -24.26 5.06
C GLU A 372 5.24 -22.85 5.20
N LEU A 373 5.98 -21.80 4.83
CA LEU A 373 5.51 -20.41 4.94
C LEU A 373 4.12 -20.17 4.33
N PRO A 374 3.78 -20.66 3.12
CA PRO A 374 2.45 -20.41 2.55
C PRO A 374 1.30 -21.06 3.34
N THR A 375 1.53 -22.19 4.00
CA THR A 375 0.52 -22.93 4.77
C THR A 375 0.53 -22.59 6.26
N ALA A 376 1.64 -22.05 6.77
CA ALA A 376 1.78 -21.56 8.13
C ALA A 376 1.32 -20.10 8.27
N GLY A 377 1.50 -19.26 7.25
CA GLY A 377 1.40 -17.80 7.41
C GLY A 377 2.54 -17.26 8.29
N LEU A 378 2.43 -16.00 8.69
CA LEU A 378 3.29 -15.38 9.70
C LEU A 378 2.54 -15.29 11.03
N SER A 379 3.30 -15.35 12.13
CA SER A 379 2.75 -15.38 13.48
C SER A 379 2.22 -14.02 13.98
N ALA A 380 1.54 -14.03 15.13
CA ALA A 380 1.23 -12.80 15.86
C ALA A 380 2.51 -12.13 16.44
N ASP A 381 3.59 -12.88 16.65
CA ASP A 381 4.88 -12.32 17.06
C ASP A 381 5.49 -11.46 15.94
N TYR A 382 5.36 -11.85 14.67
CA TYR A 382 5.70 -10.99 13.54
C TYR A 382 4.98 -9.64 13.59
N VAL A 383 3.67 -9.64 13.90
CA VAL A 383 2.90 -8.40 14.08
C VAL A 383 3.47 -7.56 15.22
N ALA A 384 3.76 -8.17 16.37
CA ALA A 384 4.34 -7.47 17.51
C ALA A 384 5.74 -6.88 17.20
N ARG A 385 6.60 -7.64 16.53
CA ARG A 385 7.97 -7.22 16.17
C ARG A 385 7.95 -6.05 15.20
N GLU A 386 7.16 -6.13 14.13
CA GLU A 386 7.06 -5.03 13.17
C GLU A 386 6.41 -3.79 13.80
N THR A 387 5.42 -3.97 14.66
CA THR A 387 4.81 -2.88 15.41
C THR A 387 5.84 -2.16 16.30
N LYS A 388 6.59 -2.90 17.13
CA LYS A 388 7.65 -2.34 17.99
C LYS A 388 8.73 -1.65 17.17
N ARG A 389 9.15 -2.25 16.06
CA ARG A 389 10.17 -1.69 15.17
C ARG A 389 9.73 -0.33 14.62
N VAL A 390 8.51 -0.25 14.07
CA VAL A 390 8.02 1.00 13.47
C VAL A 390 7.80 2.07 14.55
N ILE A 391 7.30 1.72 15.74
CA ILE A 391 7.18 2.67 16.87
C ILE A 391 8.54 3.23 17.28
N ALA A 392 9.57 2.38 17.35
CA ALA A 392 10.92 2.80 17.67
C ALA A 392 11.51 3.71 16.59
N ASP A 393 11.27 3.40 15.31
CA ASP A 393 11.80 4.14 14.16
C ASP A 393 11.18 5.55 14.06
N VAL A 394 9.87 5.68 14.27
CA VAL A 394 9.22 7.01 14.37
C VAL A 394 9.54 7.75 15.67
N ASN A 395 10.23 7.11 16.62
CA ASN A 395 10.61 7.64 17.93
C ASN A 395 9.42 8.30 18.69
N GLY A 396 8.23 7.69 18.58
CA GLY A 396 6.99 8.20 19.17
C GLY A 396 6.47 9.54 18.60
N ALA A 397 7.06 10.06 17.53
CA ALA A 397 6.69 11.37 16.96
C ALA A 397 5.30 11.37 16.30
N ILE A 398 4.88 10.23 15.76
CA ILE A 398 3.60 10.03 15.08
C ILE A 398 2.94 8.72 15.53
N ALA A 399 1.64 8.57 15.28
CA ALA A 399 0.94 7.32 15.61
C ALA A 399 1.29 6.19 14.61
N VAL A 400 1.39 4.96 15.11
CA VAL A 400 1.59 3.76 14.30
C VAL A 400 0.35 2.89 14.42
N TYR A 401 -0.30 2.62 13.29
CA TYR A 401 -1.49 1.77 13.24
C TYR A 401 -1.21 0.53 12.40
N PRO A 402 -0.80 -0.60 13.00
CA PRO A 402 -0.56 -1.84 12.27
C PRO A 402 -1.81 -2.25 11.47
N GLY A 403 -1.62 -2.48 10.17
CA GLY A 403 -2.65 -2.98 9.29
C GLY A 403 -2.80 -4.49 9.44
N ILE A 404 -3.86 -4.95 10.07
CA ILE A 404 -4.10 -6.36 10.39
C ILE A 404 -4.91 -7.02 9.28
N ASP A 405 -4.45 -8.17 8.81
CA ASP A 405 -5.22 -9.03 7.90
C ASP A 405 -6.52 -9.53 8.58
N VAL A 406 -7.66 -9.39 7.90
CA VAL A 406 -8.98 -9.87 8.32
C VAL A 406 -9.69 -10.55 7.14
N GLY A 407 -8.96 -11.29 6.31
CA GLY A 407 -9.55 -12.02 5.17
C GLY A 407 -8.99 -11.57 3.83
N VAL A 408 -7.78 -11.04 3.81
CA VAL A 408 -7.09 -10.74 2.56
C VAL A 408 -7.01 -12.03 1.73
N PRO A 409 -7.41 -12.02 0.45
CA PRO A 409 -7.38 -13.20 -0.39
C PRO A 409 -5.98 -13.83 -0.46
N ALA A 410 -5.89 -15.09 -0.03
CA ALA A 410 -4.68 -15.92 -0.11
C ALA A 410 -4.71 -16.80 -1.37
N GLY A 411 -3.54 -17.26 -1.81
CA GLY A 411 -3.40 -18.18 -2.93
C GLY A 411 -4.10 -19.52 -2.70
N ALA A 412 -4.35 -20.27 -3.78
CA ALA A 412 -4.91 -21.60 -3.68
C ALA A 412 -3.96 -22.53 -2.89
N GLY A 413 -4.48 -23.18 -1.83
CA GLY A 413 -3.69 -24.04 -0.95
C GLY A 413 -2.91 -23.29 0.14
N GLU A 414 -2.92 -21.96 0.15
CA GLU A 414 -2.35 -21.17 1.24
C GLU A 414 -3.28 -21.10 2.46
N ARG A 415 -2.70 -20.80 3.62
CA ARG A 415 -3.42 -20.66 4.88
C ARG A 415 -4.56 -19.64 4.75
N GLN A 416 -5.75 -20.04 5.20
CA GLN A 416 -6.88 -19.13 5.32
C GLN A 416 -6.94 -18.60 6.75
N ILE A 417 -7.25 -17.32 6.90
CA ILE A 417 -7.33 -16.67 8.20
C ILE A 417 -8.53 -17.17 9.01
N THR A 418 -8.34 -17.32 10.32
CA THR A 418 -9.39 -17.66 11.29
C THR A 418 -9.71 -16.48 12.21
N PRO A 419 -10.84 -16.49 12.92
CA PRO A 419 -11.12 -15.47 13.95
C PRO A 419 -10.05 -15.39 15.03
N ASP A 420 -9.46 -16.52 15.40
CA ASP A 420 -8.40 -16.62 16.41
C ASP A 420 -7.11 -15.93 15.95
N ASP A 421 -6.74 -16.11 14.67
CA ASP A 421 -5.59 -15.42 14.08
C ASP A 421 -5.76 -13.89 14.15
N VAL A 422 -6.95 -13.39 13.82
CA VAL A 422 -7.26 -11.96 13.89
C VAL A 422 -7.21 -11.46 15.33
N ARG A 423 -7.81 -12.20 16.28
CA ARG A 423 -7.77 -11.87 17.72
C ARG A 423 -6.33 -11.73 18.19
N ASP A 424 -5.50 -12.73 17.92
CA ASP A 424 -4.14 -12.80 18.42
C ASP A 424 -3.25 -11.71 17.78
N ALA A 425 -3.44 -11.43 16.48
CA ALA A 425 -2.73 -10.33 15.81
C ALA A 425 -3.13 -8.95 16.34
N VAL A 426 -4.42 -8.69 16.58
CA VAL A 426 -4.89 -7.43 17.16
C VAL A 426 -4.33 -7.25 18.58
N LYS A 427 -4.41 -8.30 19.40
CA LYS A 427 -3.86 -8.29 20.76
C LYS A 427 -2.36 -8.02 20.76
N ALA A 428 -1.60 -8.72 19.91
CA ALA A 428 -0.16 -8.56 19.77
C ALA A 428 0.24 -7.13 19.35
N ALA A 429 -0.52 -6.49 18.46
CA ALA A 429 -0.29 -5.10 18.08
C ALA A 429 -0.45 -4.12 19.26
N PHE A 430 -1.50 -4.28 20.08
CA PHE A 430 -1.70 -3.44 21.26
C PHE A 430 -0.66 -3.72 22.36
N GLU A 431 -0.35 -4.99 22.64
CA GLU A 431 0.70 -5.38 23.60
C GLU A 431 2.11 -4.89 23.17
N ALA A 432 2.32 -4.69 21.86
CA ALA A 432 3.49 -4.06 21.30
C ALA A 432 3.53 -2.52 21.46
N GLY A 433 2.48 -1.91 21.98
CA GLY A 433 2.38 -0.48 22.27
C GLY A 433 1.70 0.35 21.18
N ALA A 434 1.06 -0.26 20.18
CA ALA A 434 0.31 0.49 19.18
C ALA A 434 -0.86 1.25 19.84
N PRO A 435 -1.07 2.55 19.55
CA PRO A 435 -2.24 3.30 20.02
C PRO A 435 -3.54 2.90 19.32
N GLY A 436 -3.46 1.99 18.35
CA GLY A 436 -4.60 1.53 17.56
C GLY A 436 -4.21 0.57 16.44
N VAL A 437 -5.21 0.06 15.73
CA VAL A 437 -5.06 -0.87 14.60
C VAL A 437 -5.98 -0.48 13.45
N VAL A 438 -5.63 -0.91 12.24
CA VAL A 438 -6.50 -0.80 11.06
C VAL A 438 -6.79 -2.21 10.54
N LEU A 439 -8.05 -2.61 10.61
CA LEU A 439 -8.55 -3.87 10.05
C LEU A 439 -8.54 -3.77 8.51
N SER A 440 -7.79 -4.68 7.90
CA SER A 440 -7.44 -4.68 6.49
C SER A 440 -7.81 -6.01 5.83
N ARG A 441 -8.03 -6.05 4.53
CA ARG A 441 -7.77 -4.96 3.59
C ARG A 441 -9.03 -4.22 3.13
N LYS A 442 -10.18 -4.88 3.06
CA LYS A 442 -11.47 -4.20 2.85
C LYS A 442 -12.62 -5.03 3.41
N TYR A 443 -13.63 -4.39 3.97
CA TYR A 443 -14.79 -5.05 4.57
C TYR A 443 -15.49 -6.07 3.65
N SER A 444 -15.53 -5.84 2.33
CA SER A 444 -16.09 -6.80 1.36
C SER A 444 -15.29 -8.10 1.16
N GLU A 445 -14.19 -8.28 1.90
CA GLU A 445 -13.42 -9.54 2.00
C GLU A 445 -13.58 -10.22 3.37
N MET A 446 -14.06 -9.48 4.38
CA MET A 446 -13.99 -9.90 5.77
C MET A 446 -15.17 -10.77 6.14
N LYS A 447 -14.95 -11.92 6.77
CA LYS A 447 -16.06 -12.64 7.40
C LYS A 447 -16.48 -11.95 8.70
N LEU A 448 -17.77 -11.95 9.02
CA LEU A 448 -18.29 -11.37 10.27
C LEU A 448 -17.68 -12.04 11.51
N ALA A 449 -17.38 -13.34 11.42
CA ALA A 449 -16.67 -14.06 12.48
C ALA A 449 -15.24 -13.54 12.68
N SER A 450 -14.52 -13.21 11.60
CA SER A 450 -13.17 -12.64 11.67
C SER A 450 -13.18 -11.22 12.26
N LEU A 451 -14.19 -10.41 11.93
CA LEU A 451 -14.43 -9.12 12.59
C LEU A 451 -14.71 -9.29 14.09
N ALA A 452 -15.51 -10.29 14.47
CA ALA A 452 -15.75 -10.58 15.88
C ALA A 452 -14.46 -11.01 16.61
N GLY A 453 -13.56 -11.74 15.94
CA GLY A 453 -12.22 -12.06 16.42
C GLY A 453 -11.39 -10.80 16.71
N ALA A 454 -11.40 -9.81 15.80
CA ALA A 454 -10.78 -8.52 16.05
C ALA A 454 -11.32 -7.85 17.32
N GLY A 455 -12.66 -7.78 17.47
CA GLY A 455 -13.29 -7.19 18.65
C GLY A 455 -12.96 -7.92 19.95
N GLN A 456 -12.74 -9.24 19.89
CA GLN A 456 -12.23 -10.01 21.03
C GLN A 456 -10.78 -9.63 21.34
N GLY A 457 -9.92 -9.50 20.33
CA GLY A 457 -8.53 -9.09 20.51
C GLY A 457 -8.42 -7.72 21.19
N VAL A 458 -9.27 -6.76 20.80
CA VAL A 458 -9.35 -5.44 21.46
C VAL A 458 -9.74 -5.58 22.93
N ARG A 459 -10.77 -6.39 23.26
CA ARG A 459 -11.18 -6.62 24.66
C ARG A 459 -10.07 -7.26 25.49
N GLU A 460 -9.41 -8.28 24.95
CA GLU A 460 -8.35 -9.00 25.66
C GLU A 460 -7.08 -8.17 25.86
N ALA A 461 -6.83 -7.21 24.96
CA ALA A 461 -5.76 -6.22 25.14
C ALA A 461 -6.08 -5.19 26.24
N GLY A 462 -7.33 -5.12 26.73
CA GLY A 462 -7.73 -4.22 27.82
C GLY A 462 -7.75 -2.74 27.43
N VAL A 463 -8.03 -2.42 26.16
CA VAL A 463 -7.96 -1.04 25.63
C VAL A 463 -9.32 -0.37 25.41
N LEU A 464 -10.44 -1.04 25.69
CA LEU A 464 -11.79 -0.47 25.62
C LEU A 464 -12.22 0.26 26.89
#